data_AF-A0A3B9T042-F1
#
_entry.id   AF-A0A3B9T042-F1
#
_cell.length_a   1.000
_cell.length_b   1.000
_cell.length_c   1.000
_cell.angle_alpha   90.00
_cell.angle_beta   90.00
_cell.angle_gamma   90.00
#
_symmetry.space_group_name_H-M   'P 1'
#
loop_
_entity.id
_entity.type
_entity.pdbx_description
1 polymer ?
#
loop_
_entity_poly.entity_id
_entity_poly.type
_entity_poly.pdbx_seq_one_letter_code
_entity_poly.pdbx_strand_id
1 'polypeptide(L)' 'AVNGKVRIRNSGEPVSGDMNGDGMLTMADTVLLARFTAEDDTLTAEQIAGILQAEPDRDSSGIVNYTDVYALLNQVTEQI' A
#
# COMPACT_ATOMS: atom_id res chain seq x y z
N ALA A 1 -28.14 11.02 0.26
CA ALA A 1 -26.93 11.68 0.79
C ALA A 1 -26.84 11.29 2.26
N VAL A 2 -25.90 10.47 2.71
CA VAL A 2 -24.44 10.55 2.52
C VAL A 2 -23.89 9.15 2.26
N ASN A 3 -23.20 8.96 1.11
CA ASN A 3 -22.46 7.75 0.76
C ASN A 3 -21.14 7.72 1.53
N GLY A 4 -21.20 7.42 2.83
CA GLY A 4 -20.01 7.18 3.66
C GLY A 4 -19.81 5.69 3.86
N LYS A 5 -19.36 4.95 2.83
CA LYS A 5 -18.84 3.59 3.03
C LYS A 5 -17.46 3.66 3.68
N VAL A 6 -17.41 4.10 4.94
CA VAL A 6 -16.25 3.79 5.80
C VAL A 6 -16.46 2.35 6.26
N ARG A 7 -15.86 1.40 5.55
CA ARG A 7 -15.76 0.02 6.04
C ARG A 7 -14.69 0.02 7.14
N ILE A 8 -15.08 0.27 8.38
CA ILE A 8 -14.21 -0.04 9.53
C ILE A 8 -14.13 -1.57 9.60
N ARG A 9 -13.10 -2.16 8.97
CA ARG A 9 -12.76 -3.57 9.15
C ARG A 9 -12.00 -3.69 10.46
N ASN A 10 -12.72 -3.65 11.58
CA ASN A 10 -12.16 -4.03 12.88
C ASN A 10 -12.11 -5.56 12.97
N SER A 11 -11.29 -6.21 12.13
CA SER A 11 -11.08 -7.67 12.16
C SER A 11 -9.71 -8.07 12.70
N GLY A 12 -8.81 -7.13 12.98
CA GLY A 12 -7.42 -7.43 13.39
C GLY A 12 -6.59 -8.12 12.30
N GLU A 13 -7.15 -8.28 11.10
CA GLU A 13 -6.48 -8.88 9.96
C GLU A 13 -5.72 -7.80 9.19
N PRO A 14 -4.45 -8.05 8.80
CA PRO A 14 -3.68 -7.12 7.99
C PRO A 14 -4.42 -6.76 6.69
N VAL A 15 -4.45 -5.48 6.35
CA VAL A 15 -4.98 -5.04 5.06
C VAL A 15 -3.88 -5.24 4.02
N SER A 16 -4.09 -6.16 3.06
CA SER A 16 -3.11 -6.36 1.97
C SER A 16 -2.89 -5.04 1.21
N GLY A 17 -1.64 -4.61 1.13
CA GLY A 17 -1.24 -3.33 0.53
C GLY A 17 -1.20 -2.13 1.49
N ASP A 18 -1.51 -2.30 2.77
CA ASP A 18 -1.26 -1.29 3.81
C ASP A 18 0.24 -1.27 4.15
N MET A 19 0.94 -0.33 3.52
CA MET A 19 2.40 -0.23 3.55
C MET A 19 2.88 0.57 4.77
N ASN A 20 2.01 1.42 5.34
CA ASN A 20 2.34 2.28 6.47
C ASN A 20 1.83 1.73 7.82
N GLY A 21 1.02 0.67 7.82
CA GLY A 21 0.49 -0.01 8.99
C GLY A 21 -0.64 0.73 9.71
N ASP A 22 -1.31 1.68 9.06
CA ASP A 22 -2.38 2.48 9.67
C ASP A 22 -3.76 1.78 9.65
N GLY A 23 -3.83 0.60 9.06
CA GLY A 23 -5.03 -0.24 8.95
C GLY A 23 -5.94 0.17 7.79
N MET A 24 -5.53 1.09 6.93
CA MET A 24 -6.28 1.54 5.77
C MET A 24 -5.44 1.40 4.50
N LEU A 25 -6.05 0.93 3.43
CA LEU A 25 -5.43 0.97 2.11
C LEU A 25 -5.80 2.29 1.42
N THR A 26 -4.84 3.21 1.37
CA THR A 26 -5.02 4.57 0.85
C THR A 26 -3.92 4.97 -0.13
N MET A 27 -3.99 6.22 -0.60
CA MET A 27 -2.97 6.76 -1.48
C MET A 27 -1.63 7.00 -0.79
N ALA A 28 -1.61 7.06 0.55
CA ALA A 28 -0.37 7.13 1.31
C ALA A 28 0.48 5.88 1.10
N ASP A 29 -0.14 4.70 1.01
CA ASP A 29 0.55 3.42 0.77
C ASP A 29 1.16 3.36 -0.64
N THR A 30 0.42 3.87 -1.63
CA THR A 30 0.89 3.95 -3.01
C THR A 30 2.09 4.90 -3.12
N VAL A 31 2.06 6.05 -2.46
CA VAL A 31 3.20 6.98 -2.41
C VAL A 31 4.39 6.34 -1.71
N LEU A 32 4.16 5.58 -0.64
CA LEU A 32 5.23 4.92 0.10
C LEU A 32 5.92 3.85 -0.76
N LEU A 33 5.15 3.01 -1.47
CA LEU A 33 5.70 2.04 -2.42
C LEU A 33 6.45 2.73 -3.57
N ALA A 34 5.92 3.83 -4.11
CA ALA A 34 6.58 4.59 -5.18
C ALA A 34 7.96 5.14 -4.74
N ARG A 35 8.05 5.66 -3.50
CA ARG A 35 9.32 6.12 -2.92
C ARG A 35 10.32 4.97 -2.77
N PHE A 36 9.85 3.80 -2.34
CA PHE A 36 10.69 2.61 -2.23
C PHE A 36 11.22 2.16 -3.59
N THR A 37 10.37 2.11 -4.61
CA THR A 37 10.77 1.80 -6.00
C THR A 37 11.73 2.84 -6.59
N ALA A 38 11.63 4.10 -6.16
CA ALA A 38 12.54 5.17 -6.56
C ALA A 38 13.89 5.15 -5.80
N GLU A 39 14.11 4.18 -4.90
CA GLU A 39 15.28 4.08 -4.04
C GLU A 39 15.50 5.35 -3.20
N ASP A 40 14.42 5.95 -2.69
CA ASP A 40 14.47 7.13 -1.82
C ASP A 40 15.24 6.83 -0.51
N ASP A 41 16.44 7.43 -0.39
CA ASP A 41 17.36 7.24 0.72
C ASP A 41 16.90 7.89 2.05
N THR A 42 15.81 8.65 2.01
CA THR A 42 15.19 9.25 3.18
C THR A 42 14.16 8.35 3.87
N LEU A 43 13.87 7.17 3.29
CA LEU A 43 12.99 6.20 3.92
C LEU A 43 13.61 5.65 5.22
N THR A 44 12.82 5.65 6.28
CA THR A 44 13.22 5.04 7.55
C THR A 44 13.23 3.52 7.44
N ALA A 45 14.03 2.86 8.28
CA ALA A 45 14.05 1.39 8.35
C ALA A 45 12.67 0.79 8.69
N GLU A 46 11.87 1.49 9.49
CA GLU A 46 10.50 1.08 9.83
C GLU A 46 9.57 1.13 8.62
N GLN A 47 9.66 2.20 7.81
CA GLN A 47 8.91 2.30 6.56
C GLN A 47 9.30 1.22 5.56
N ILE A 48 10.60 0.93 5.41
CA ILE A 48 11.07 -0.17 4.55
C ILE A 48 10.51 -1.51 5.06
N ALA A 49 10.57 -1.75 6.37
CA ALA A 49 10.03 -2.97 6.96
C ALA A 49 8.52 -3.11 6.73
N GLY A 50 7.75 -2.04 6.88
CA GLY A 50 6.30 -2.02 6.59
C GLY A 50 6.02 -2.40 5.14
N ILE A 51 6.73 -1.79 4.19
CA ILE A 51 6.59 -2.09 2.76
C ILE A 51 6.89 -3.56 2.47
N LEU A 52 7.98 -4.10 3.00
CA LEU A 52 8.37 -5.50 2.76
C LEU A 52 7.41 -6.51 3.38
N GLN A 53 6.77 -6.18 4.50
CA GLN A 53 5.77 -7.04 5.14
C GLN A 53 4.42 -7.02 4.42
N ALA A 54 4.12 -5.95 3.68
CA ALA A 54 2.84 -5.72 3.02
C ALA A 54 2.73 -6.28 1.60
N GLU A 55 3.57 -7.25 1.24
CA GLU A 55 3.59 -7.94 -0.07
C GLU A 55 3.73 -6.94 -1.24
N PRO A 56 4.89 -6.28 -1.39
CA PRO A 56 5.06 -5.16 -2.32
C PRO A 56 5.12 -5.56 -3.81
N ASP A 57 5.29 -6.85 -4.11
CA ASP A 57 5.13 -7.42 -5.45
C ASP A 57 3.63 -7.71 -5.69
N ARG A 58 2.92 -6.68 -6.16
CA ARG A 58 1.46 -6.63 -6.32
C ARG A 58 1.00 -7.31 -7.60
N ASP A 59 1.85 -7.40 -8.62
CA ASP A 59 1.53 -8.09 -9.87
C ASP A 59 2.03 -9.54 -9.93
N SER A 60 2.72 -10.00 -8.87
CA SER A 60 3.29 -11.35 -8.76
C SER A 60 4.32 -11.66 -9.85
N SER A 61 5.01 -10.62 -10.36
CA SER A 61 6.08 -10.78 -11.36
C SER A 61 7.39 -11.28 -10.75
N GLY A 62 7.53 -11.22 -9.43
CA GLY A 62 8.77 -11.52 -8.69
C GLY A 62 9.72 -10.33 -8.60
N ILE A 63 9.35 -9.15 -9.10
CA ILE A 63 10.20 -7.94 -9.13
C ILE A 63 9.38 -6.74 -8.67
N VAL A 64 9.73 -6.17 -7.52
CA VAL A 64 9.10 -4.92 -7.04
C VAL A 64 9.55 -3.74 -7.90
N ASN A 65 8.64 -3.17 -8.67
CA ASN A 65 8.87 -2.02 -9.56
C ASN A 65 7.62 -1.14 -9.70
N TYR A 66 7.63 -0.17 -10.62
CA TYR A 66 6.50 0.76 -10.79
C TYR A 66 5.21 0.07 -11.25
N THR A 67 5.28 -1.13 -11.83
CA THR A 67 4.10 -1.93 -12.17
C THR A 67 3.31 -2.28 -10.91
N ASP A 68 3.99 -2.56 -9.80
CA ASP A 68 3.35 -2.81 -8.50
C ASP A 68 2.70 -1.56 -7.91
N VAL A 69 3.32 -0.41 -8.11
CA VAL A 69 2.76 0.90 -7.74
C VAL A 69 1.44 1.12 -8.48
N TYR A 70 1.38 0.82 -9.78
CA TYR A 70 0.15 0.93 -10.55
C TYR A 70 -0.91 -0.09 -10.11
N ALA A 71 -0.53 -1.33 -9.80
CA ALA A 71 -1.44 -2.33 -9.28
C ALA A 71 -2.07 -1.90 -7.94
N LEU A 72 -1.25 -1.36 -7.03
CA LEU A 72 -1.73 -0.80 -5.76
C LEU A 72 -2.64 0.42 -5.98
N LEU A 73 -2.25 1.34 -6.87
CA LEU A 73 -3.06 2.50 -7.24
C LEU A 73 -4.45 2.08 -7.73
N ASN A 74 -4.51 1.13 -8.66
CA ASN A 74 -5.78 0.61 -9.19
C ASN A 74 -6.65 0.06 -8.06
N GLN A 75 -6.08 -0.76 -7.16
CA GLN A 75 -6.79 -1.31 -6.00
C GLN A 75 -7.32 -0.22 -5.05
N VAL A 76 -6.58 0.87 -4.84
CA VAL A 76 -7.06 2.00 -4.03
C VAL A 76 -8.21 2.72 -4.75
N THR A 77 -8.10 2.95 -6.05
CA THR A 77 -9.14 3.65 -6.81
C THR A 77 -10.44 2.85 -6.98
N GLU A 78 -10.37 1.52 -7.05
CA GLU A 78 -11.55 0.65 -7.10
C GLU A 78 -12.37 0.65 -5.79
N GLN A 79 -11.81 1.18 -4.69
CA GLN A 79 -12.51 1.29 -3.41
C GLN A 79 -13.38 2.56 -3.29
N ILE A 80 -13.25 3.51 -4.22
CA ILE A 80 -13.97 4.80 -4.24
C ILE A 80 -15.26 4.68 -5.06
#